data_AF-A0A5C7UYJ3-F1
#
_entry.id   AF-A0A5C7UYJ3-F1
#
_cell.length_a   1.000
_cell.length_b   1.000
_cell.length_c   1.000
_cell.angle_alpha   90.00
_cell.angle_beta   90.00
_cell.angle_gamma   90.00
#
_symmetry.space_group_name_H-M   'P 1'
#
loop_
_entity.id
_entity.type
_entity.pdbx_description
1 polymer ?
#
loop_
_entity_poly.entity_id
_entity_poly.type
_entity_poly.pdbx_seq_one_letter_code
_entity_poly.pdbx_strand_id
1 'polypeptide(L)'
;MEKSELKLTFPYRQLFSAQTVIAIFFLAILCSGFYYNVLSAGWRFDDGDHLIFASTYSPWQYFFIPEITRLQSGANLTPWNALFYDINLSLFGLNPSGFYIHQLIIIGLTSIATFFLLRLWIAPVWSLIGAVVFMISAPTVHIANEIMTGHYSSGLLFVVIALYAFVCAVRLEQNRYALIGAFFFLLAVTCKEIYVPLIVILPFLPAGTL
;
A
#
# COMPACT_ATOMS: atom_id res chain seq x y z
N MET A 1 -31.12 -20.61 20.09
CA MET A 1 -30.10 -20.66 19.04
C MET A 1 -28.81 -20.15 19.65
N GLU A 2 -27.91 -21.08 19.98
CA GLU A 2 -26.67 -20.86 20.73
C GLU A 2 -25.83 -19.73 20.16
N LYS A 3 -25.68 -18.65 20.93
CA LYS A 3 -24.52 -17.76 20.87
C LYS A 3 -23.36 -18.42 21.62
N SER A 4 -23.05 -19.69 21.31
CA SER A 4 -21.99 -20.44 21.99
C SER A 4 -20.65 -19.99 21.44
N GLU A 5 -19.94 -19.21 22.24
CA GLU A 5 -18.51 -19.43 22.49
C GLU A 5 -17.58 -19.62 21.27
N LEU A 6 -17.83 -18.93 20.16
CA LEU A 6 -16.71 -18.43 19.36
C LEU A 6 -16.03 -17.36 20.22
N LYS A 7 -15.26 -17.83 21.20
CA LYS A 7 -14.28 -17.02 21.92
C LYS A 7 -13.50 -16.30 20.84
N LEU A 8 -13.77 -15.00 20.73
CA LEU A 8 -13.06 -14.00 19.95
C LEU A 8 -11.62 -13.93 20.48
N THR A 9 -10.85 -15.01 20.31
CA THR A 9 -9.42 -15.04 20.55
C THR A 9 -8.73 -14.60 19.26
N PHE A 10 -8.96 -13.36 18.84
CA PHE A 10 -8.21 -12.69 17.78
C PHE A 10 -8.26 -11.16 17.96
N PRO A 11 -7.15 -10.41 17.77
CA PRO A 11 -5.88 -10.56 18.47
C PRO A 11 -5.44 -9.22 19.11
N TYR A 12 -6.29 -8.53 19.87
CA TYR A 12 -5.87 -7.24 20.46
C TYR A 12 -4.67 -7.41 21.42
N ARG A 13 -4.55 -8.58 22.08
CA ARG A 13 -3.42 -8.90 22.98
C ARG A 13 -2.14 -9.36 22.28
N GLN A 14 -2.14 -9.62 20.97
CA GLN A 14 -0.95 -10.13 20.25
C GLN A 14 -0.35 -9.14 19.24
N LEU A 15 -0.95 -7.98 19.00
CA LEU A 15 -0.38 -6.93 18.15
C LEU A 15 1.00 -6.46 18.62
N PHE A 16 1.25 -6.55 19.93
CA PHE A 16 2.52 -6.17 20.56
C PHE A 16 3.28 -7.36 21.13
N SER A 17 3.03 -8.59 20.64
CA SER A 17 3.87 -9.72 21.02
C SER A 17 5.29 -9.51 20.48
N ALA A 18 6.31 -10.01 21.18
CA ALA A 18 7.69 -9.96 20.72
C ALA A 18 7.84 -10.53 19.29
N GLN A 19 7.10 -11.60 18.97
CA GLN A 19 7.07 -12.20 17.63
C GLN A 19 6.57 -11.22 16.55
N THR A 20 5.56 -10.40 16.86
CA THR A 20 5.03 -9.40 15.92
C THR A 20 6.05 -8.30 15.67
N VAL A 21 6.69 -7.81 16.73
CA VAL A 21 7.74 -6.79 16.63
C VAL A 21 8.92 -7.32 15.81
N ILE A 22 9.38 -8.54 16.09
CA ILE A 22 10.43 -9.20 15.33
C ILE A 22 10.04 -9.33 13.85
N ALA A 23 8.82 -9.75 13.54
CA ALA A 23 8.34 -9.85 12.16
C ALA A 23 8.35 -8.50 11.43
N ILE A 24 7.93 -7.42 12.08
CA ILE A 24 7.97 -6.06 11.50
C ILE A 24 9.39 -5.66 11.16
N PHE A 25 10.31 -5.78 12.12
CA PHE A 25 11.72 -5.43 11.89
C PHE A 25 12.36 -6.33 10.84
N PHE A 26 12.07 -7.62 10.86
CA PHE A 26 12.56 -8.58 9.88
C PHE A 26 12.12 -8.20 8.46
N LEU A 27 10.83 -7.87 8.26
CA LEU A 27 10.32 -7.41 6.96
C LEU A 27 10.96 -6.08 6.53
N ALA A 28 11.13 -5.12 7.45
CA ALA A 28 11.79 -3.85 7.13
C ALA A 28 13.26 -4.03 6.73
N ILE A 29 13.99 -4.91 7.42
CA ILE A 29 15.39 -5.25 7.11
C ILE A 29 15.46 -5.99 5.77
N LEU A 30 14.57 -6.96 5.51
CA LEU A 30 14.55 -7.68 4.24
C LEU A 30 14.23 -6.75 3.07
N CYS A 31 13.26 -5.84 3.21
CA CYS A 31 12.92 -4.88 2.16
C CYS A 31 14.13 -4.02 1.80
N SER A 32 14.81 -3.48 2.83
CA SER A 32 16.05 -2.72 2.64
C SER A 32 17.13 -3.59 2.00
N GLY A 33 17.34 -4.83 2.47
CA GLY A 33 18.38 -5.72 1.99
C GLY A 33 18.20 -6.17 0.53
N PHE A 34 16.99 -6.57 0.14
CA PHE A 34 16.69 -7.00 -1.23
C PHE A 34 16.79 -5.86 -2.24
N TYR A 35 16.40 -4.64 -1.84
CA TYR A 35 16.26 -3.52 -2.76
C TYR A 35 17.31 -2.42 -2.59
N TYR A 36 18.29 -2.57 -1.70
CA TYR A 36 19.33 -1.55 -1.45
C TYR A 36 19.98 -1.01 -2.73
N ASN A 37 20.21 -1.87 -3.72
CA ASN A 37 20.87 -1.48 -4.98
C ASN A 37 20.09 -0.41 -5.77
N VAL A 38 18.77 -0.33 -5.61
CA VAL A 38 17.95 0.69 -6.31
C VAL A 38 18.25 2.10 -5.81
N LEU A 39 18.85 2.26 -4.63
CA LEU A 39 19.27 3.58 -4.13
C LEU A 39 20.39 4.21 -4.94
N SER A 40 21.15 3.39 -5.68
CA SER A 40 22.19 3.84 -6.62
C SER A 40 21.67 4.01 -8.05
N ALA A 41 20.37 3.75 -8.28
CA ALA A 41 19.76 3.94 -9.57
C ALA A 41 19.52 5.43 -9.88
N GLY A 42 19.61 5.78 -11.15
CA GLY A 42 19.14 7.07 -11.66
C GLY A 42 17.65 7.05 -11.98
N TRP A 43 17.22 8.10 -12.68
CA TRP A 43 15.89 8.19 -13.31
C TRP A 43 15.75 7.15 -14.41
N ARG A 44 14.58 6.53 -14.50
CA ARG A 44 14.27 5.46 -15.47
C ARG A 44 12.90 5.69 -16.07
N PHE A 45 12.68 5.13 -17.26
CA PHE A 45 11.37 5.12 -17.92
C PHE A 45 10.77 6.54 -17.96
N ASP A 46 9.54 6.71 -17.50
CA ASP A 46 8.77 7.96 -17.59
C ASP A 46 9.05 8.93 -16.42
N ASP A 47 10.07 8.68 -15.60
CA ASP A 47 10.41 9.54 -14.46
C ASP A 47 10.62 11.00 -14.86
N GLY A 48 11.25 11.24 -16.02
CA GLY A 48 11.51 12.58 -16.54
C GLY A 48 10.22 13.37 -16.78
N ASP A 49 9.22 12.73 -17.39
CA ASP A 49 7.93 13.37 -17.69
C ASP A 49 7.16 13.68 -16.40
N HIS A 50 7.21 12.78 -15.42
CA HIS A 50 6.59 13.02 -14.12
C HIS A 50 7.27 14.13 -13.31
N LEU A 51 8.61 14.23 -13.36
CA LEU A 51 9.35 15.33 -12.74
C LEU A 51 9.00 16.68 -13.37
N ILE A 52 8.92 16.75 -14.70
CA ILE A 52 8.52 17.97 -15.41
C ILE A 52 7.09 18.34 -15.03
N PHE A 53 6.16 17.38 -15.02
CA PHE A 53 4.76 17.63 -14.68
C PHE A 53 4.62 18.16 -13.25
N ALA A 54 5.23 17.48 -12.27
CA ALA A 54 5.19 17.86 -10.86
C ALA A 54 5.84 19.24 -10.61
N SER A 55 6.96 19.55 -11.28
CA SER A 55 7.59 20.88 -11.19
C SER A 55 6.80 22.01 -11.87
N THR A 56 5.84 21.67 -12.74
CA THR A 56 5.03 22.66 -13.50
C THR A 56 3.69 22.95 -12.83
N TYR A 57 3.06 21.95 -12.23
CA TYR A 57 1.70 22.04 -11.70
C TYR A 57 1.66 21.77 -10.20
N SER A 58 0.81 22.49 -9.48
CA SER A 58 0.59 22.30 -8.04
C SER A 58 -0.47 21.22 -7.75
N PRO A 59 -0.47 20.60 -6.55
CA PRO A 59 -1.45 19.60 -6.15
C PRO A 59 -2.90 19.92 -6.47
N TRP A 60 -3.36 21.13 -6.11
CA TRP A 60 -4.75 21.50 -6.37
C TRP A 60 -5.11 21.48 -7.86
N GLN A 61 -4.15 21.73 -8.76
CA GLN A 61 -4.37 21.78 -10.20
C GLN A 61 -4.61 20.39 -10.77
N TYR A 62 -3.70 19.45 -10.52
CA TYR A 62 -3.83 18.11 -11.11
C TYR A 62 -4.83 17.21 -10.37
N PHE A 63 -5.30 17.60 -9.18
CA PHE A 63 -6.45 16.96 -8.52
C PHE A 63 -7.81 17.49 -8.97
N PHE A 64 -7.93 18.78 -9.32
CA PHE A 64 -9.23 19.43 -9.48
C PHE A 64 -9.45 20.20 -10.80
N ILE A 65 -8.42 20.42 -11.63
CA ILE A 65 -8.55 20.99 -12.98
C ILE A 65 -8.48 19.83 -14.00
N PRO A 66 -9.62 19.43 -14.60
CA PRO A 66 -9.66 18.29 -15.53
C PRO A 66 -8.72 18.45 -16.72
N GLU A 67 -8.53 19.67 -17.22
CA GLU A 67 -7.61 19.98 -18.32
C GLU A 67 -6.18 19.60 -17.97
N ILE A 68 -5.74 19.90 -16.74
CA ILE A 68 -4.38 19.61 -16.26
C ILE A 68 -4.23 18.14 -15.92
N THR A 69 -5.24 17.52 -15.28
CA THR A 69 -5.23 16.08 -15.01
C THR A 69 -5.05 15.26 -16.30
N ARG A 70 -5.72 15.65 -17.40
CA ARG A 70 -5.61 14.98 -18.71
C ARG A 70 -4.23 15.12 -19.35
N LEU A 71 -3.45 16.15 -19.00
CA LEU A 71 -2.07 16.29 -19.51
C LEU A 71 -1.14 15.24 -18.90
N GLN A 72 -1.41 14.77 -17.68
CA GLN A 72 -0.60 13.75 -17.02
C GLN A 72 -0.81 12.36 -17.64
N SER A 73 -2.07 12.03 -17.96
CA SER A 73 -2.41 10.79 -18.65
C SER A 73 -3.74 10.97 -19.38
N GLY A 74 -3.74 10.74 -20.70
CA GLY A 74 -4.97 10.79 -21.50
C GLY A 74 -5.92 9.61 -21.25
N ALA A 75 -5.45 8.55 -20.59
CA ALA A 75 -6.19 7.30 -20.41
C ALA A 75 -6.54 6.99 -18.95
N ASN A 76 -5.86 7.60 -17.98
CA ASN A 76 -5.95 7.19 -16.58
C ASN A 76 -6.11 8.39 -15.63
N LEU A 77 -6.74 8.15 -14.47
CA LEU A 77 -6.80 9.13 -13.39
C LEU A 77 -5.70 8.84 -12.38
N THR A 78 -4.59 9.60 -12.43
CA THR A 78 -3.40 9.33 -11.60
C THR A 78 -2.84 10.54 -10.84
N PRO A 79 -3.66 11.39 -10.21
CA PRO A 79 -3.17 12.60 -9.53
C PRO A 79 -2.17 12.28 -8.40
N TRP A 80 -2.28 11.09 -7.81
CA TRP A 80 -1.33 10.62 -6.80
C TRP A 80 0.07 10.36 -7.33
N ASN A 81 0.24 10.09 -8.62
CA ASN A 81 1.59 9.93 -9.15
C ASN A 81 2.30 11.28 -9.18
N ALA A 82 1.64 12.34 -9.68
CA ALA A 82 2.19 13.69 -9.60
C ALA A 82 2.46 14.10 -8.14
N LEU A 83 1.53 13.80 -7.23
CA LEU A 83 1.71 14.07 -5.80
C LEU A 83 2.90 13.32 -5.21
N PHE A 84 3.12 12.07 -5.62
CA PHE A 84 4.28 11.29 -5.19
C PHE A 84 5.59 11.98 -5.60
N TYR A 85 5.68 12.49 -6.83
CA TYR A 85 6.86 13.25 -7.28
C TYR A 85 6.97 14.60 -6.58
N ASP A 86 5.87 15.32 -6.36
CA ASP A 86 5.86 16.60 -5.65
C ASP A 86 6.38 16.48 -4.22
N ILE A 87 5.91 15.47 -3.48
CA ILE A 87 6.38 15.19 -2.13
C ILE A 87 7.89 14.92 -2.16
N ASN A 88 8.34 14.08 -3.09
CA ASN A 88 9.75 13.70 -3.16
C ASN A 88 10.65 14.84 -3.64
N LEU A 89 10.22 15.65 -4.60
CA LEU A 89 10.91 16.88 -5.03
C LEU A 89 11.07 17.85 -3.85
N SER A 90 10.01 18.00 -3.04
CA SER A 90 10.02 18.88 -1.87
C SER A 90 10.96 18.40 -0.76
N LEU A 91 11.06 17.07 -0.57
CA LEU A 91 11.88 16.46 0.49
C LEU A 91 13.34 16.24 0.08
N PHE A 92 13.59 15.88 -1.17
CA PHE A 92 14.88 15.35 -1.64
C PHE A 92 15.46 16.12 -2.83
N GLY A 93 14.74 17.12 -3.36
CA GLY A 93 15.14 17.81 -4.58
C GLY A 93 15.19 16.87 -5.78
N LEU A 94 16.20 17.02 -6.63
CA LEU A 94 16.43 16.14 -7.80
C LEU A 94 17.31 14.92 -7.47
N ASN A 95 17.40 14.51 -6.20
CA ASN A 95 18.16 13.33 -5.83
C ASN A 95 17.29 12.06 -5.97
N PRO A 96 17.53 11.19 -6.97
CA PRO A 96 16.69 10.00 -7.22
C PRO A 96 16.71 9.02 -6.05
N SER A 97 17.79 8.94 -5.28
CA SER A 97 17.89 8.03 -4.13
C SER A 97 16.80 8.29 -3.08
N GLY A 98 16.39 9.54 -2.88
CA GLY A 98 15.30 9.89 -1.96
C GLY A 98 13.94 9.36 -2.41
N PHE A 99 13.68 9.38 -3.72
CA PHE A 99 12.45 8.87 -4.32
C PHE A 99 12.38 7.34 -4.16
N TYR A 100 13.51 6.67 -4.40
CA TYR A 100 13.62 5.24 -4.14
C TYR A 100 13.45 4.91 -2.65
N ILE A 101 14.02 5.68 -1.72
CA ILE A 101 13.79 5.48 -0.27
C ILE A 101 12.29 5.55 0.04
N HIS A 102 11.59 6.56 -0.46
CA HIS A 102 10.15 6.70 -0.24
C HIS A 102 9.37 5.51 -0.83
N GLN A 103 9.70 5.07 -2.04
CA GLN A 103 9.11 3.89 -2.66
C GLN A 103 9.34 2.61 -1.84
N LEU A 104 10.55 2.40 -1.32
CA LEU A 104 10.89 1.26 -0.47
C LEU A 104 10.16 1.29 0.87
N ILE A 105 9.95 2.48 1.45
CA ILE A 105 9.12 2.63 2.64
C ILE A 105 7.69 2.15 2.36
N ILE A 106 7.10 2.53 1.23
CA ILE A 106 5.75 2.10 0.85
C ILE A 106 5.69 0.58 0.64
N ILE A 107 6.67 -0.01 -0.06
CA ILE A 107 6.74 -1.47 -0.27
C ILE A 107 6.87 -2.20 1.07
N GLY A 108 7.77 -1.74 1.95
CA GLY A 108 7.97 -2.31 3.29
C GLY A 108 6.69 -2.23 4.13
N LEU A 109 6.03 -1.07 4.16
CA LEU A 109 4.75 -0.90 4.84
C LEU A 109 3.66 -1.80 4.25
N THR A 110 3.63 -1.98 2.93
CA THR A 110 2.66 -2.87 2.26
C THR A 110 2.88 -4.32 2.64
N SER A 111 4.14 -4.76 2.74
CA SER A 111 4.47 -6.11 3.21
C SER A 111 4.08 -6.31 4.68
N ILE A 112 4.35 -5.32 5.54
CA ILE A 112 3.92 -5.35 6.95
C ILE A 112 2.40 -5.39 7.07
N ALA A 113 1.68 -4.55 6.31
CA ALA A 113 0.22 -4.56 6.28
C ALA A 113 -0.32 -5.91 5.77
N THR A 114 0.34 -6.51 4.78
CA THR A 114 0.00 -7.84 4.25
C THR A 114 0.19 -8.92 5.31
N PHE A 115 1.28 -8.85 6.09
CA PHE A 115 1.47 -9.74 7.24
C PHE A 115 0.31 -9.64 8.24
N PHE A 116 -0.13 -8.44 8.60
CA PHE A 116 -1.28 -8.25 9.49
C PHE A 116 -2.60 -8.72 8.88
N LEU A 117 -2.79 -8.49 7.58
CA LEU A 117 -3.95 -8.98 6.83
C LEU A 117 -4.02 -10.51 6.88
N LEU A 118 -2.95 -11.20 6.47
CA LEU A 118 -2.89 -12.65 6.45
C LEU A 118 -3.09 -13.27 7.84
N ARG A 119 -2.57 -12.60 8.88
CA ARG A 119 -2.76 -13.06 10.27
C ARG A 119 -4.22 -13.17 10.68
N LEU A 120 -5.16 -12.53 9.98
CA LEU A 120 -6.58 -12.71 10.26
C LEU A 120 -7.06 -14.14 9.98
N TRP A 121 -6.37 -14.91 9.14
CA TRP A 121 -6.83 -16.25 8.74
C TRP A 121 -5.84 -17.36 9.05
N ILE A 122 -4.53 -17.08 9.04
CA ILE A 122 -3.50 -18.13 9.14
C ILE A 122 -2.48 -17.83 10.25
N ALA A 123 -1.72 -18.84 10.64
CA ALA A 123 -0.72 -18.72 11.71
C ALA A 123 0.38 -17.67 11.38
N PRO A 124 1.04 -17.08 12.41
CA PRO A 124 2.02 -16.01 12.20
C PRO A 124 3.16 -16.37 11.25
N VAL A 125 3.68 -17.61 11.30
CA VAL A 125 4.78 -18.06 10.43
C VAL A 125 4.34 -18.06 8.96
N TRP A 126 3.15 -18.58 8.66
CA TRP A 126 2.62 -18.60 7.29
C TRP A 126 2.26 -17.20 6.78
N SER A 127 1.77 -16.34 7.67
CA SER A 127 1.54 -14.92 7.36
C SER A 127 2.84 -14.20 7.00
N LEU A 128 3.93 -14.50 7.74
CA LEU A 128 5.24 -13.92 7.47
C LEU A 128 5.79 -14.40 6.13
N ILE A 129 5.70 -15.71 5.86
CA ILE A 129 6.10 -16.27 4.57
C ILE A 129 5.32 -15.61 3.43
N GLY A 130 3.99 -15.47 3.56
CA GLY A 130 3.17 -14.79 2.55
C GLY A 130 3.57 -13.34 2.31
N ALA A 131 3.88 -12.59 3.37
CA ALA A 131 4.36 -11.20 3.27
C ALA A 131 5.75 -11.09 2.61
N VAL A 132 6.64 -12.07 2.85
CA VAL A 132 7.94 -12.17 2.17
C VAL A 132 7.77 -12.55 0.70
N VAL A 133 6.91 -13.53 0.39
CA VAL A 133 6.59 -13.92 -1.00
C VAL A 133 6.02 -12.74 -1.77
N PHE A 134 5.09 -11.99 -1.18
CA PHE A 134 4.61 -10.73 -1.76
C PHE A 134 5.77 -9.77 -2.07
N MET A 135 6.67 -9.57 -1.10
CA MET A 135 7.79 -8.63 -1.21
C MET A 135 8.76 -9.01 -2.34
N ILE A 136 9.03 -10.30 -2.56
CA ILE A 136 9.97 -10.77 -3.59
C ILE A 136 9.29 -11.19 -4.90
N SER A 137 7.96 -11.05 -4.99
CA SER A 137 7.22 -11.39 -6.20
C SER A 137 7.64 -10.50 -7.36
N ALA A 138 7.58 -11.03 -8.59
CA ALA A 138 7.99 -10.29 -9.79
C ALA A 138 7.33 -8.90 -9.93
N PRO A 139 6.01 -8.71 -9.65
CA PRO A 139 5.40 -7.38 -9.70
C PRO A 139 6.03 -6.40 -8.70
N THR A 140 6.29 -6.84 -7.46
CA THR A 140 6.90 -5.98 -6.44
C THR A 140 8.34 -5.62 -6.80
N VAL A 141 9.11 -6.56 -7.37
CA VAL A 141 10.48 -6.32 -7.84
C VAL A 141 10.49 -5.27 -8.95
N HIS A 142 9.54 -5.33 -9.89
CA HIS A 142 9.38 -4.31 -10.92
C HIS A 142 9.05 -2.93 -10.32
N ILE A 143 8.04 -2.86 -9.46
CA ILE A 143 7.59 -1.62 -8.80
C ILE A 143 8.71 -1.00 -7.95
N ALA A 144 9.58 -1.80 -7.33
CA ALA A 144 10.73 -1.31 -6.58
C ALA A 144 11.77 -0.59 -7.46
N ASN A 145 11.82 -0.91 -8.76
CA ASN A 145 12.76 -0.34 -9.72
C ASN A 145 12.19 0.82 -10.55
N GLU A 146 10.89 1.11 -10.42
CA GLU A 146 10.14 2.03 -11.27
C GLU A 146 9.40 3.07 -10.43
N ILE A 147 10.05 4.20 -10.15
CA ILE A 147 9.48 5.31 -9.34
C ILE A 147 8.16 5.81 -9.95
N MET A 148 8.04 5.82 -11.28
CA MET A 148 6.81 6.18 -12.01
C MET A 148 5.57 5.35 -11.62
N THR A 149 5.75 4.22 -10.93
CA THR A 149 4.67 3.38 -10.43
C THR A 149 4.28 3.68 -8.97
N GLY A 150 4.77 4.77 -8.37
CA GLY A 150 4.53 5.11 -6.96
C GLY A 150 3.06 5.22 -6.55
N HIS A 151 2.19 5.61 -7.47
CA HIS A 151 0.73 5.59 -7.25
C HIS A 151 0.15 4.17 -7.15
N TYR A 152 0.69 3.18 -7.86
CA TYR A 152 0.30 1.78 -7.69
C TYR A 152 0.70 1.27 -6.31
N SER A 153 1.96 1.47 -5.90
CA SER A 153 2.43 1.02 -4.58
C SER A 153 1.65 1.68 -3.43
N SER A 154 1.40 2.99 -3.52
CA SER A 154 0.59 3.74 -2.55
C SER A 154 -0.84 3.21 -2.46
N GLY A 155 -1.49 3.03 -3.61
CA GLY A 155 -2.85 2.50 -3.66
C GLY A 155 -2.94 1.06 -3.13
N LEU A 156 -1.92 0.23 -3.38
CA LEU A 156 -1.88 -1.14 -2.86
C LEU A 156 -1.78 -1.17 -1.34
N LEU A 157 -0.93 -0.33 -0.74
CA LEU A 157 -0.88 -0.16 0.72
C LEU A 157 -2.26 0.16 1.28
N PHE A 158 -2.94 1.13 0.67
CA PHE A 158 -4.28 1.54 1.09
C PHE A 158 -5.32 0.41 0.92
N VAL A 159 -5.27 -0.35 -0.17
CA VAL A 159 -6.14 -1.52 -0.36
C VAL A 159 -5.92 -2.56 0.73
N VAL A 160 -4.67 -2.88 1.09
CA VAL A 160 -4.37 -3.89 2.12
C VAL A 160 -4.89 -3.43 3.49
N ILE A 161 -4.74 -2.14 3.81
CA ILE A 161 -5.31 -1.56 5.05
C ILE A 161 -6.84 -1.59 5.02
N ALA A 162 -7.45 -1.26 3.87
CA ALA A 162 -8.89 -1.28 3.69
C ALA A 162 -9.48 -2.69 3.87
N LEU A 163 -8.81 -3.70 3.31
CA LEU A 163 -9.15 -5.11 3.48
C LEU A 163 -9.06 -5.55 4.93
N TYR A 164 -7.97 -5.21 5.62
CA TYR A 164 -7.80 -5.54 7.03
C TYR A 164 -8.93 -4.92 7.88
N ALA A 165 -9.22 -3.64 7.65
CA ALA A 165 -10.26 -2.92 8.37
C ALA A 165 -11.65 -3.47 8.05
N PHE A 166 -11.95 -3.80 6.80
CA PHE A 166 -13.22 -4.43 6.42
C PHE A 166 -13.46 -5.74 7.18
N VAL A 167 -12.48 -6.63 7.20
CA VAL A 167 -12.60 -7.92 7.89
C VAL A 167 -12.76 -7.72 9.40
N CYS A 168 -12.03 -6.76 9.98
CA CYS A 168 -12.21 -6.38 11.38
C CYS A 168 -13.61 -5.83 11.65
N ALA A 169 -14.16 -5.00 10.75
CA ALA A 169 -15.50 -4.43 10.88
C ALA A 169 -16.57 -5.52 10.92
N VAL A 170 -16.47 -6.50 10.03
CA VAL A 170 -17.39 -7.64 9.96
C VAL A 170 -17.26 -8.54 11.19
N ARG A 171 -16.04 -8.89 11.61
CA ARG A 171 -15.80 -9.81 12.73
C ARG A 171 -16.13 -9.21 14.09
N LEU A 172 -15.85 -7.92 14.28
CA LEU A 172 -16.00 -7.23 15.55
C LEU A 172 -17.32 -6.45 15.64
N GLU A 173 -18.11 -6.41 14.57
CA GLU A 173 -19.35 -5.64 14.45
C GLU A 173 -19.15 -4.15 14.83
N GLN A 174 -18.04 -3.56 14.40
CA GLN A 174 -17.62 -2.21 14.78
C GLN A 174 -17.55 -1.25 13.59
N ASN A 175 -18.41 -0.24 13.59
CA ASN A 175 -18.49 0.80 12.55
C ASN A 175 -17.19 1.60 12.38
N ARG A 176 -16.38 1.74 13.43
CA ARG A 176 -15.08 2.43 13.35
C ARG A 176 -14.18 1.79 12.28
N TYR A 177 -14.10 0.46 12.24
CA TYR A 177 -13.31 -0.24 11.24
C TYR A 177 -13.92 -0.12 9.84
N ALA A 178 -15.26 -0.06 9.73
CA ALA A 178 -15.92 0.20 8.45
C ALA A 178 -15.55 1.58 7.90
N LEU A 179 -15.53 2.62 8.75
CA LEU A 179 -15.12 3.97 8.36
C LEU A 179 -13.64 4.03 7.95
N ILE A 180 -12.75 3.37 8.70
CA ILE A 180 -11.33 3.26 8.34
C ILE A 180 -11.18 2.55 6.98
N GLY A 181 -11.89 1.43 6.78
CA GLY A 181 -11.86 0.68 5.54
C GLY A 181 -12.35 1.50 4.34
N ALA A 182 -13.48 2.20 4.50
CA ALA A 182 -14.03 3.08 3.47
C ALA A 182 -13.08 4.24 3.12
N PHE A 183 -12.45 4.86 4.13
CA PHE A 183 -11.48 5.94 3.92
C PHE A 183 -10.27 5.47 3.11
N PHE A 184 -9.64 4.36 3.51
CA PHE A 184 -8.49 3.82 2.77
C PHE A 184 -8.87 3.30 1.38
N PHE A 185 -10.07 2.72 1.22
CA PHE A 185 -10.58 2.37 -0.10
C PHE A 185 -10.74 3.60 -1.00
N LEU A 186 -11.30 4.69 -0.48
CA LEU A 186 -11.41 5.95 -1.22
C LEU A 186 -10.03 6.46 -1.65
N LEU A 187 -9.04 6.45 -0.75
CA LEU A 187 -7.67 6.83 -1.12
C LEU A 187 -7.12 5.93 -2.24
N ALA A 188 -7.27 4.61 -2.12
CA ALA A 188 -6.80 3.67 -3.12
C ALA A 188 -7.37 3.94 -4.52
N VAL A 189 -8.70 4.12 -4.64
CA VAL A 189 -9.32 4.37 -5.95
C VAL A 189 -8.92 5.72 -6.54
N THR A 190 -8.57 6.71 -5.70
CA THR A 190 -7.99 7.97 -6.20
C THR A 190 -6.54 7.82 -6.64
N CYS A 191 -5.80 6.83 -6.13
CA CYS A 191 -4.45 6.52 -6.62
C CYS A 191 -4.49 5.92 -8.02
N LYS A 192 -5.37 4.95 -8.25
CA LYS A 192 -5.59 4.32 -9.55
C LYS A 192 -6.95 3.61 -9.61
N GLU A 193 -7.61 3.70 -10.76
CA GLU A 193 -8.89 3.07 -11.03
C GLU A 193 -8.88 1.53 -10.94
N ILE A 194 -7.71 0.89 -11.08
CA ILE A 194 -7.56 -0.57 -10.94
C ILE A 194 -8.02 -1.09 -9.57
N TYR A 195 -8.13 -0.23 -8.56
CA TYR A 195 -8.59 -0.59 -7.23
C TYR A 195 -10.12 -0.57 -7.07
N VAL A 196 -10.87 0.01 -8.02
CA VAL A 196 -12.34 0.06 -7.97
C VAL A 196 -13.00 -1.32 -7.83
N PRO A 197 -12.56 -2.38 -8.55
CA PRO A 197 -13.16 -3.71 -8.44
C PRO A 197 -13.05 -4.36 -7.05
N LEU A 198 -12.26 -3.80 -6.11
CA LEU A 198 -12.12 -4.33 -4.75
C LEU A 198 -13.48 -4.53 -4.07
N ILE A 199 -14.44 -3.61 -4.28
CA ILE A 199 -15.77 -3.68 -3.65
C ILE A 199 -16.54 -4.95 -4.05
N VAL A 200 -16.26 -5.50 -5.23
CA VAL A 200 -16.86 -6.76 -5.72
C VAL A 200 -16.22 -7.96 -5.02
N ILE A 201 -14.96 -7.85 -4.58
CA ILE A 201 -14.23 -8.93 -3.90
C ILE A 201 -14.63 -9.03 -2.42
N LEU A 202 -14.95 -7.90 -1.77
CA LEU A 202 -15.21 -7.85 -0.33
C LEU A 202 -16.23 -8.89 0.18
N PRO A 203 -17.38 -9.14 -0.48
CA PRO A 203 -18.37 -10.12 -0.01
C PRO A 203 -17.87 -11.57 0.00
N PHE A 204 -16.80 -11.87 -0.75
CA PHE A 204 -16.23 -13.22 -0.85
C PHE A 204 -15.11 -13.48 0.16
N LEU A 205 -14.74 -12.48 0.97
CA LEU A 205 -13.71 -12.65 1.99
C LEU A 205 -14.26 -13.44 3.19
N PRO A 206 -13.55 -14.48 3.66
CA PRO A 206 -14.02 -15.28 4.77
C PRO A 206 -14.05 -14.48 6.08
N ALA A 207 -15.22 -14.40 6.71
CA ALA A 207 -15.35 -13.82 8.05
C ALA A 207 -14.76 -14.72 9.14
N GLY A 208 -14.73 -16.05 8.94
CA GLY A 208 -14.10 -17.02 9.85
C GLY A 208 -12.58 -17.14 9.66
N THR A 209 -11.92 -17.96 10.48
CA THR A 209 -10.54 -18.42 10.26
C THR A 209 -10.52 -19.55 9.23
N LEU A 210 -9.37 -19.73 8.56
CA LEU A 210 -9.13 -20.87 7.66
C LEU A 210 -8.51 -22.05 8.42
#